data_AF-F8JQC7-F1
#
_entry.id   AF-F8JQC7-F1
#
_cell.length_a   1.000
_cell.length_b   1.000
_cell.length_c   1.000
_cell.angle_alpha   90.00
_cell.angle_beta   90.00
_cell.angle_gamma   90.00
#
_symmetry.space_group_name_H-M   'P 1'
#
loop_
_entity.id
_entity.type
_entity.pdbx_description
1 polymer ?
#
loop_
_entity_poly.entity_id
_entity_poly.type
_entity_poly.pdbx_seq_one_letter_code
_entity_poly.pdbx_strand_id
1 'polypeptide(L)'
;MVNAEQHSAVTVVVIGYNDASHIADAVRSALAQGPAVAEVLAVDDCSADGTGDLLDALAADEPRLRVLRRTSNSGGCGTPRNDGIAAARGPYLMFLDSDDVLPPGAVDALLAAAREHRADVAAGLAVRRELPEGRDTPWRPELYERTEVVARPADRPRLADDTLCVNKLYRTGFLRDHAIAFPDGRFVYEDFVFTARVLAAAPRLVLVPDQVYVWHVRRGAKRLSISLDRAGIDNWRSRIEAHSQVVAVHTEAGEPALVRAARASFLDRSVRMYVRELGGRSAQYRAEWWRLTRAYLASFEAGDIAAAPAPAAVVARVVLAAEAPRDLPRLAALAARPPRLLPPYATGADAAPVWSADLPQAGLGDLVTAPAGELPVAVEAALDPGPLRARLRLRLPDLYGRLAAAGPREIEVRWCDRTTGRPLRTATVALTARPDAWTAELPVDLAPLATGELAVRDLRATVVLAGGERIDTATQAAGALGRTAVPSRRGGVLLVQPYATADGALALRLAPGLSGALSVVRRRLGRR
;
A
#
# COMPACT_ATOMS: atom_id res chain seq x y z
N MET A 1 24.34 -38.73 9.47
CA MET A 1 22.95 -38.89 8.99
C MET A 1 22.04 -38.18 9.98
N VAL A 2 21.71 -36.91 9.72
CA VAL A 2 20.65 -36.20 10.46
C VAL A 2 19.33 -36.84 10.02
N ASN A 3 18.50 -37.25 10.98
CA ASN A 3 17.35 -38.13 10.76
C ASN A 3 16.39 -37.52 9.72
N ALA A 4 16.10 -38.20 8.61
CA ALA A 4 15.25 -37.67 7.54
C ALA A 4 13.82 -37.34 8.03
N GLU A 5 13.32 -38.08 9.03
CA GLU A 5 12.05 -37.81 9.72
C GLU A 5 12.07 -36.52 10.56
N GLN A 6 13.24 -36.01 10.95
CA GLN A 6 13.36 -34.73 11.64
C GLN A 6 13.37 -33.53 10.68
N HIS A 7 13.48 -33.73 9.35
CA HIS A 7 13.51 -32.63 8.39
C HIS A 7 12.13 -32.28 7.85
N SER A 8 11.28 -33.26 7.55
CA SER A 8 9.91 -33.05 7.05
C SER A 8 8.95 -32.65 8.16
N ALA A 9 8.57 -31.37 8.21
CA ALA A 9 7.85 -30.81 9.36
C ALA A 9 6.72 -29.83 8.98
N VAL A 10 6.61 -29.45 7.71
CA VAL A 10 5.69 -28.39 7.28
C VAL A 10 4.56 -28.98 6.45
N THR A 11 3.32 -28.66 6.83
CA THR A 11 2.17 -28.74 5.92
C THR A 11 1.99 -27.37 5.25
N VAL A 12 2.09 -27.33 3.92
CA VAL A 12 1.72 -26.12 3.14
C VAL A 12 0.25 -26.26 2.73
N VAL A 13 -0.60 -25.39 3.25
CA VAL A 13 -2.03 -25.33 2.91
C VAL A 13 -2.21 -24.41 1.70
N VAL A 14 -2.57 -24.99 0.56
CA VAL A 14 -2.89 -24.24 -0.67
C VAL A 14 -4.40 -24.13 -0.79
N ILE A 15 -4.96 -22.92 -0.83
CA ILE A 15 -6.41 -22.74 -1.01
C ILE A 15 -6.73 -22.34 -2.45
N GLY A 16 -7.85 -22.81 -3.00
CA GLY A 16 -8.26 -22.49 -4.36
C GLY A 16 -9.78 -22.43 -4.55
N TYR A 17 -10.22 -21.51 -5.42
CA TYR A 17 -11.60 -21.47 -5.92
C TYR A 17 -11.62 -20.90 -7.33
N ASN A 18 -12.04 -21.71 -8.30
CA ASN A 18 -12.10 -21.34 -9.71
C ASN A 18 -10.81 -20.68 -10.24
N ASP A 19 -9.67 -21.35 -10.02
CA ASP A 19 -8.36 -20.85 -10.39
C ASP A 19 -7.48 -21.90 -11.10
N ALA A 20 -8.08 -22.65 -12.02
CA ALA A 20 -7.42 -23.73 -12.77
C ALA A 20 -6.19 -23.24 -13.56
N SER A 21 -6.09 -21.93 -13.83
CA SER A 21 -4.99 -21.32 -14.56
C SER A 21 -3.70 -21.14 -13.74
N HIS A 22 -3.78 -21.13 -12.41
CA HIS A 22 -2.63 -20.78 -11.56
C HIS A 22 -2.37 -21.78 -10.42
N ILE A 23 -3.41 -22.48 -9.92
CA ILE A 23 -3.31 -23.38 -8.76
C ILE A 23 -2.17 -24.41 -8.88
N ALA A 24 -1.90 -24.91 -10.09
CA ALA A 24 -0.84 -25.88 -10.32
C ALA A 24 0.56 -25.29 -10.08
N ASP A 25 0.77 -24.01 -10.37
CA ASP A 25 2.05 -23.33 -10.12
C ASP A 25 2.26 -23.10 -8.62
N ALA A 26 1.20 -22.75 -7.89
CA ALA A 26 1.23 -22.65 -6.43
C ALA A 26 1.62 -23.99 -5.79
N VAL A 27 0.92 -25.08 -6.14
CA VAL A 27 1.19 -26.43 -5.65
C VAL A 27 2.62 -26.87 -5.99
N ARG A 28 3.07 -26.68 -7.23
CA ARG A 28 4.46 -27.01 -7.63
C ARG A 28 5.48 -26.21 -6.85
N SER A 29 5.23 -24.92 -6.60
CA SER A 29 6.15 -24.08 -5.81
C SER A 29 6.28 -24.56 -4.36
N ALA A 30 5.20 -25.09 -3.77
CA ALA A 30 5.20 -25.68 -2.44
C ALA A 30 5.95 -27.02 -2.41
N LEU A 31 5.74 -27.90 -3.40
CA LEU A 31 6.44 -29.19 -3.52
C LEU A 31 7.95 -29.01 -3.78
N ALA A 32 8.31 -27.96 -4.52
CA ALA A 32 9.69 -27.61 -4.86
C ALA A 32 10.50 -27.07 -3.67
N GLN A 33 9.87 -26.82 -2.51
CA GLN A 33 10.55 -26.49 -1.25
C GLN A 33 11.31 -27.70 -0.67
N GLY A 34 11.19 -28.88 -1.27
CA GLY A 34 12.03 -30.02 -0.95
C GLY A 34 11.60 -30.75 0.33
N PRO A 35 12.54 -31.43 1.02
CA PRO A 35 12.22 -32.34 2.13
C PRO A 35 11.62 -31.68 3.37
N ALA A 36 11.75 -30.37 3.57
CA ALA A 36 11.14 -29.68 4.71
C ALA A 36 9.61 -29.70 4.67
N VAL A 37 9.02 -29.75 3.48
CA VAL A 37 7.58 -29.91 3.25
C VAL A 37 7.22 -31.39 3.34
N ALA A 38 6.55 -31.75 4.44
CA ALA A 38 6.02 -33.07 4.69
C ALA A 38 4.75 -33.33 3.87
N GLU A 39 3.93 -32.29 3.68
CA GLU A 39 2.64 -32.37 3.03
C GLU A 39 2.31 -31.04 2.35
N VAL A 40 1.72 -31.12 1.16
CA VAL A 40 0.95 -30.03 0.55
C VAL A 40 -0.52 -30.42 0.63
N LEU A 41 -1.30 -29.64 1.36
CA LEU A 41 -2.74 -29.83 1.49
C LEU A 41 -3.47 -28.81 0.62
N ALA A 42 -3.93 -29.23 -0.55
CA ALA A 42 -4.73 -28.39 -1.43
C ALA A 42 -6.20 -28.45 -1.05
N VAL A 43 -6.79 -27.31 -0.69
CA VAL A 43 -8.20 -27.18 -0.30
C VAL A 43 -8.96 -26.48 -1.42
N ASP A 44 -9.80 -27.25 -2.12
CA ASP A 44 -10.70 -26.74 -3.16
C ASP A 44 -12.04 -26.31 -2.54
N ASP A 45 -12.38 -25.03 -2.67
CA ASP A 45 -13.64 -24.46 -2.15
C ASP A 45 -14.83 -24.65 -3.11
N CYS A 46 -15.03 -25.89 -3.54
CA CYS A 46 -16.11 -26.31 -4.43
C CYS A 46 -16.04 -25.61 -5.80
N SER A 47 -14.91 -25.74 -6.50
CA SER A 47 -14.72 -25.14 -7.82
C SER A 47 -15.55 -25.80 -8.92
N ALA A 48 -15.85 -25.03 -9.96
CA ALA A 48 -16.63 -25.44 -11.14
C ALA A 48 -15.89 -25.25 -12.47
N ASP A 49 -14.62 -24.82 -12.45
CA ASP A 49 -13.81 -24.54 -13.64
C ASP A 49 -12.77 -25.64 -13.96
N GLY A 50 -12.83 -26.78 -13.25
CA GLY A 50 -11.84 -27.86 -13.36
C GLY A 50 -10.66 -27.76 -12.37
N THR A 51 -10.60 -26.73 -11.51
CA THR A 51 -9.55 -26.60 -10.46
C THR A 51 -9.40 -27.86 -9.62
N GLY A 52 -10.51 -28.40 -9.10
CA GLY A 52 -10.47 -29.62 -8.28
C GLY A 52 -9.95 -30.82 -9.07
N ASP A 53 -10.37 -31.00 -10.33
CA ASP A 53 -9.99 -32.16 -11.14
C ASP A 53 -8.49 -32.12 -11.46
N LEU A 54 -7.96 -30.92 -11.71
CA LEU A 54 -6.54 -30.68 -11.88
C LEU A 54 -5.76 -31.02 -10.60
N LEU A 55 -6.28 -30.67 -9.43
CA LEU A 55 -5.65 -31.01 -8.15
C LEU A 55 -5.61 -32.54 -7.92
N ASP A 56 -6.70 -33.24 -8.21
CA ASP A 56 -6.75 -34.70 -8.08
C ASP A 56 -5.78 -35.39 -9.05
N ALA A 57 -5.67 -34.88 -10.28
CA ALA A 57 -4.71 -35.38 -11.26
C ALA A 57 -3.25 -35.15 -10.81
N LEU A 58 -2.94 -33.99 -10.21
CA LEU A 58 -1.61 -33.74 -9.64
C LEU A 58 -1.30 -34.66 -8.45
N ALA A 59 -2.31 -34.96 -7.62
CA ALA A 59 -2.15 -35.79 -6.42
C ALA A 59 -1.94 -37.28 -6.75
N ALA A 60 -2.36 -37.74 -7.94
CA ALA A 60 -2.20 -39.13 -8.35
C ALA A 60 -0.74 -39.60 -8.38
N ASP A 61 0.19 -38.70 -8.73
CA ASP A 61 1.62 -39.00 -8.90
C ASP A 61 2.52 -38.35 -7.83
N GLU A 62 1.96 -37.55 -6.90
CA GLU A 62 2.73 -36.88 -5.85
C GLU A 62 2.23 -37.30 -4.45
N PRO A 63 2.96 -38.19 -3.75
CA PRO A 63 2.51 -38.73 -2.46
C PRO A 63 2.47 -37.69 -1.34
N ARG A 64 3.13 -36.53 -1.49
CA ARG A 64 3.06 -35.42 -0.53
C ARG A 64 1.86 -34.52 -0.76
N LEU A 65 1.12 -34.65 -1.86
CA LEU A 65 -0.03 -33.81 -2.17
C LEU A 65 -1.33 -34.51 -1.74
N ARG A 66 -2.09 -33.87 -0.86
CA ARG A 66 -3.44 -34.28 -0.47
C ARG A 66 -4.45 -33.22 -0.88
N VAL A 67 -5.58 -33.67 -1.41
CA VAL A 67 -6.68 -32.79 -1.83
C VAL A 67 -7.84 -32.91 -0.84
N LEU A 68 -8.36 -31.78 -0.38
CA LEU A 68 -9.60 -31.67 0.38
C LEU A 68 -10.59 -30.86 -0.45
N ARG A 69 -11.66 -31.50 -0.92
CA ARG A 69 -12.74 -30.83 -1.66
C ARG A 69 -13.89 -30.50 -0.72
N ARG A 70 -14.27 -29.23 -0.67
CA ARG A 70 -15.48 -28.80 0.03
C ARG A 70 -16.72 -29.16 -0.78
N THR A 71 -17.82 -29.48 -0.10
CA THR A 71 -19.11 -29.82 -0.73
C THR A 71 -19.95 -28.60 -1.08
N SER A 72 -19.57 -27.42 -0.58
CA SER A 72 -20.20 -26.14 -0.89
C SER A 72 -19.17 -25.03 -0.82
N ASN A 73 -19.31 -24.02 -1.69
CA ASN A 73 -18.46 -22.85 -1.69
C ASN A 73 -18.69 -22.00 -0.44
N SER A 74 -17.62 -21.68 0.29
CA SER A 74 -17.68 -20.87 1.52
C SER A 74 -17.89 -19.37 1.26
N GLY A 75 -17.52 -18.91 0.07
CA GLY A 75 -17.60 -17.51 -0.34
C GLY A 75 -16.42 -16.63 0.11
N GLY A 76 -15.38 -17.20 0.72
CA GLY A 76 -14.20 -16.47 1.18
C GLY A 76 -12.96 -17.35 1.33
N CYS A 77 -11.81 -16.73 1.65
CA CYS A 77 -10.54 -17.45 1.81
C CYS A 77 -10.36 -18.06 3.21
N GLY A 78 -11.11 -17.60 4.21
CA GLY A 78 -10.95 -17.99 5.61
C GLY A 78 -11.32 -19.44 5.87
N THR A 79 -12.49 -19.88 5.39
CA THR A 79 -12.98 -21.24 5.65
C THR A 79 -12.07 -22.33 5.08
N PRO A 80 -11.61 -22.26 3.81
CA PRO A 80 -10.67 -23.25 3.28
C PRO A 80 -9.34 -23.29 4.05
N ARG A 81 -8.86 -22.15 4.56
CA ARG A 81 -7.67 -22.11 5.44
C ARG A 81 -7.94 -22.79 6.78
N ASN A 82 -9.13 -22.61 7.36
CA ASN A 82 -9.55 -23.29 8.59
C ASN A 82 -9.62 -24.81 8.40
N ASP A 83 -10.17 -25.29 7.28
CA ASP A 83 -10.14 -26.72 6.94
C ASP A 83 -8.70 -27.24 6.87
N GLY A 84 -7.81 -26.43 6.30
CA GLY A 84 -6.38 -26.69 6.27
C GLY A 84 -5.75 -26.81 7.66
N ILE A 85 -6.03 -25.88 8.57
CA ILE A 85 -5.57 -25.93 9.97
C ILE A 85 -6.06 -27.21 10.65
N ALA A 86 -7.33 -27.59 10.45
CA ALA A 86 -7.91 -28.78 11.05
C ALA A 86 -7.28 -30.07 10.51
N ALA A 87 -7.03 -30.14 9.20
CA ALA A 87 -6.54 -31.35 8.54
C ALA A 87 -5.01 -31.49 8.51
N ALA A 88 -4.24 -30.43 8.78
CA ALA A 88 -2.78 -30.44 8.70
C ALA A 88 -2.14 -31.50 9.61
N ARG A 89 -1.13 -32.20 9.07
CA ARG A 89 -0.39 -33.26 9.78
C ARG A 89 0.98 -32.81 10.27
N GLY A 90 1.57 -31.81 9.63
CA GLY A 90 2.88 -31.28 10.01
C GLY A 90 2.84 -30.53 11.35
N PRO A 91 3.92 -30.59 12.15
CA PRO A 91 4.06 -29.77 13.36
C PRO A 91 4.09 -28.27 13.08
N TYR A 92 4.40 -27.86 11.84
CA TYR A 92 4.27 -26.50 11.37
C TYR A 92 3.37 -26.40 10.14
N LEU A 93 2.78 -25.22 9.94
CA LEU A 93 1.85 -24.91 8.86
C LEU A 93 2.23 -23.59 8.18
N MET A 94 2.13 -23.54 6.86
CA MET A 94 2.22 -22.30 6.07
C MET A 94 1.03 -22.21 5.11
N PHE A 95 0.51 -21.01 4.85
CA PHE A 95 -0.58 -20.80 3.88
C PHE A 95 -0.02 -20.33 2.52
N LEU A 96 -0.67 -20.74 1.44
CA LEU A 96 -0.37 -20.30 0.08
C LEU A 96 -1.68 -20.09 -0.71
N ASP A 97 -1.82 -18.93 -1.33
CA ASP A 97 -2.94 -18.64 -2.21
C ASP A 97 -2.71 -19.21 -3.62
N SER A 98 -3.78 -19.55 -4.34
CA SER A 98 -3.71 -20.28 -5.62
C SER A 98 -3.00 -19.55 -6.75
N ASP A 99 -2.94 -18.22 -6.70
CA ASP A 99 -2.33 -17.36 -7.72
C ASP A 99 -0.94 -16.85 -7.35
N ASP A 100 -0.42 -17.27 -6.19
CA ASP A 100 0.87 -16.88 -5.63
C ASP A 100 1.88 -18.04 -5.65
N VAL A 101 3.15 -17.75 -5.32
CA VAL A 101 4.21 -18.76 -5.27
C VAL A 101 5.16 -18.57 -4.09
N LEU A 102 5.70 -19.69 -3.60
CA LEU A 102 6.82 -19.69 -2.67
C LEU A 102 8.15 -19.61 -3.44
N PRO A 103 9.04 -18.65 -3.14
CA PRO A 103 10.38 -18.62 -3.72
C PRO A 103 11.23 -19.80 -3.18
N PRO A 104 12.29 -20.22 -3.89
CA PRO A 104 13.17 -21.28 -3.42
C PRO A 104 13.77 -21.00 -2.04
N GLY A 105 13.77 -21.99 -1.14
CA GLY A 105 14.35 -21.90 0.20
C GLY A 105 13.47 -21.19 1.25
N ALA A 106 12.27 -20.73 0.89
CA ALA A 106 11.37 -20.03 1.81
C ALA A 106 11.02 -20.86 3.06
N VAL A 107 10.64 -22.14 2.86
CA VAL A 107 10.25 -23.02 3.95
C VAL A 107 11.45 -23.38 4.83
N ASP A 108 12.61 -23.64 4.23
CA ASP A 108 13.84 -23.95 4.98
C ASP A 108 14.26 -22.78 5.88
N ALA A 109 14.25 -21.54 5.35
CA ALA A 109 14.60 -20.35 6.11
C ALA A 109 13.68 -20.15 7.33
N LEU A 110 12.36 -20.24 7.13
CA LEU A 110 11.38 -20.10 8.21
C LEU A 110 11.48 -21.25 9.23
N LEU A 111 11.62 -22.49 8.77
CA LEU A 111 11.70 -23.66 9.64
C LEU A 111 12.99 -23.67 10.47
N ALA A 112 14.13 -23.32 9.88
CA ALA A 112 15.40 -23.18 10.57
C ALA A 112 15.30 -22.15 11.70
N ALA A 113 14.80 -20.95 11.39
CA ALA A 113 14.62 -19.88 12.38
C ALA A 113 13.62 -20.27 13.48
N ALA A 114 12.49 -20.88 13.11
CA ALA A 114 11.50 -21.35 14.08
C ALA A 114 12.09 -22.35 15.08
N ARG A 115 12.89 -23.30 14.59
CA ARG A 115 13.53 -24.33 15.43
C ARG A 115 14.65 -23.77 16.29
N GLU A 116 15.54 -22.97 15.70
CA GLU A 116 16.67 -22.35 16.39
C GLU A 116 16.17 -21.51 17.58
N HIS A 117 15.13 -20.72 17.36
CA HIS A 117 14.62 -19.79 18.37
C HIS A 117 13.42 -20.32 19.15
N ARG A 118 12.97 -21.56 18.89
CA ARG A 118 11.77 -22.17 19.49
C ARG A 118 10.55 -21.25 19.37
N ALA A 119 10.36 -20.67 18.19
CA ALA A 119 9.29 -19.73 17.91
C ALA A 119 7.98 -20.45 17.60
N ASP A 120 6.86 -19.90 18.07
CA ASP A 120 5.52 -20.34 17.67
C ASP A 120 5.18 -19.87 16.26
N VAL A 121 5.77 -18.73 15.86
CA VAL A 121 5.58 -18.11 14.54
C VAL A 121 6.92 -17.65 14.00
N ALA A 122 7.27 -18.05 12.78
CA ALA A 122 8.35 -17.44 12.01
C ALA A 122 7.75 -16.65 10.84
N ALA A 123 8.25 -15.45 10.56
CA ALA A 123 7.77 -14.61 9.47
C ALA A 123 8.94 -14.10 8.62
N GLY A 124 8.73 -13.97 7.32
CA GLY A 124 9.73 -13.42 6.39
C GLY A 124 9.15 -12.37 5.45
N LEU A 125 10.00 -11.84 4.58
CA LEU A 125 9.62 -10.79 3.66
C LEU A 125 8.71 -11.32 2.55
N ALA A 126 7.51 -10.73 2.44
CA ALA A 126 6.67 -10.90 1.25
C ALA A 126 7.00 -9.83 0.21
N VAL A 127 6.93 -10.19 -1.07
CA VAL A 127 7.13 -9.27 -2.18
C VAL A 127 5.91 -9.29 -3.08
N ARG A 128 5.33 -8.10 -3.32
CA ARG A 128 4.26 -7.92 -4.28
C ARG A 128 4.82 -7.74 -5.68
N ARG A 129 4.56 -8.67 -6.58
CA ARG A 129 5.01 -8.67 -7.98
C ARG A 129 3.88 -8.26 -8.92
N GLU A 130 4.02 -7.10 -9.56
CA GLU A 130 3.08 -6.64 -10.58
C GLU A 130 3.38 -7.35 -11.92
N LEU A 131 2.37 -8.05 -12.47
CA LEU A 131 2.47 -8.80 -13.73
C LEU A 131 1.70 -8.11 -14.87
N PRO A 132 2.22 -8.16 -16.11
CA PRO A 132 3.40 -8.90 -16.57
C PRO A 132 4.74 -8.17 -16.42
N GLU A 133 4.75 -6.93 -15.91
CA GLU A 133 5.94 -6.07 -15.89
C GLU A 133 7.06 -6.58 -14.98
N GLY A 134 6.75 -7.48 -14.04
CA GLY A 134 7.70 -8.08 -13.10
C GLY A 134 8.21 -7.09 -12.04
N ARG A 135 7.48 -6.01 -11.75
CA ARG A 135 7.91 -5.03 -10.76
C ARG A 135 7.59 -5.51 -9.35
N ASP A 136 8.64 -5.68 -8.58
CA ASP A 136 8.58 -6.12 -7.19
C ASP A 136 8.46 -4.92 -6.24
N THR A 137 7.59 -5.03 -5.24
CA THR A 137 7.44 -4.07 -4.14
C THR A 137 7.40 -4.84 -2.83
N PRO A 138 8.44 -4.75 -1.98
CA PRO A 138 8.48 -5.39 -0.68
C PRO A 138 7.29 -4.97 0.20
N TRP A 139 6.70 -5.93 0.89
CA TRP A 139 5.67 -5.71 1.89
C TRP A 139 6.35 -5.62 3.25
N ARG A 140 6.33 -4.42 3.84
CA ARG A 140 6.88 -4.14 5.18
C ARG A 140 8.37 -4.42 5.33
N PRO A 141 9.21 -3.93 4.40
CA PRO A 141 10.65 -4.15 4.51
C PRO A 141 11.21 -3.72 5.88
N GLU A 142 10.62 -2.70 6.52
CA GLU A 142 11.02 -2.20 7.84
C GLU A 142 10.89 -3.21 8.99
N LEU A 143 10.13 -4.30 8.80
CA LEU A 143 10.01 -5.39 9.77
C LEU A 143 11.01 -6.52 9.54
N TYR A 144 11.61 -6.59 8.34
CA TYR A 144 12.42 -7.71 7.86
C TYR A 144 13.83 -7.27 7.45
N GLU A 145 14.37 -6.24 8.09
CA GLU A 145 15.73 -5.74 7.78
C GLU A 145 16.83 -6.69 8.26
N ARG A 146 16.53 -7.49 9.28
CA ARG A 146 17.44 -8.45 9.93
C ARG A 146 16.66 -9.51 10.66
N THR A 147 17.35 -10.58 11.05
CA THR A 147 16.76 -11.56 11.97
C THR A 147 16.49 -10.92 13.33
N GLU A 148 15.25 -11.00 13.79
CA GLU A 148 14.81 -10.43 15.08
C GLU A 148 13.91 -11.42 15.81
N VAL A 149 14.25 -11.73 17.05
CA VAL A 149 13.41 -12.53 17.93
C VAL A 149 12.55 -11.59 18.76
N VAL A 150 11.24 -11.74 18.65
CA VAL A 150 10.26 -10.95 19.41
C VAL A 150 9.65 -11.86 20.47
N ALA A 151 9.94 -11.57 21.74
CA ALA A 151 9.46 -12.38 22.86
C ALA A 151 7.93 -12.32 22.98
N ARG A 152 7.35 -11.13 22.82
CA ARG A 152 5.89 -10.90 22.76
C ARG A 152 5.56 -9.85 21.70
N PRO A 153 4.45 -10.00 20.95
CA PRO A 153 4.01 -9.01 19.96
C PRO A 153 3.91 -7.57 20.48
N ALA A 154 3.51 -7.40 21.76
CA ALA A 154 3.34 -6.10 22.37
C ALA A 154 4.65 -5.31 22.52
N ASP A 155 5.81 -5.99 22.53
CA ASP A 155 7.14 -5.36 22.54
C ASP A 155 7.51 -4.78 21.16
N ARG A 156 6.83 -5.26 20.11
CA ARG A 156 6.98 -4.79 18.73
C ARG A 156 5.61 -4.49 18.10
N PRO A 157 4.86 -3.47 18.55
CA PRO A 157 3.48 -3.24 18.11
C PRO A 157 3.30 -3.00 16.60
N ARG A 158 4.37 -2.60 15.91
CA ARG A 158 4.40 -2.51 14.44
C ARG A 158 4.17 -3.86 13.75
N LEU A 159 4.19 -4.99 14.44
CA LEU A 159 3.73 -6.27 13.87
C LEU A 159 2.26 -6.22 13.45
N ALA A 160 1.43 -5.38 14.07
CA ALA A 160 0.03 -5.16 13.66
C ALA A 160 -0.11 -4.58 12.23
N ASP A 161 0.97 -4.02 11.67
CA ASP A 161 1.00 -3.52 10.31
C ASP A 161 1.17 -4.63 9.26
N ASP A 162 1.70 -5.78 9.64
CA ASP A 162 1.84 -6.93 8.74
C ASP A 162 0.66 -7.88 8.88
N THR A 163 -0.43 -7.53 8.21
CA THR A 163 -1.68 -8.26 8.27
C THR A 163 -1.67 -9.58 7.47
N LEU A 164 -0.64 -9.83 6.64
CA LEU A 164 -0.59 -11.02 5.80
C LEU A 164 -0.52 -12.28 6.66
N CYS A 165 -1.31 -13.30 6.35
CA CYS A 165 -1.21 -14.59 7.01
C CYS A 165 -0.24 -15.55 6.29
N VAL A 166 0.10 -15.27 5.03
CA VAL A 166 0.78 -16.19 4.11
C VAL A 166 2.32 -16.14 4.18
N ASN A 167 2.91 -15.03 4.66
CA ASN A 167 4.36 -14.87 4.78
C ASN A 167 4.94 -15.44 6.09
N LYS A 168 4.23 -16.43 6.68
CA LYS A 168 4.48 -16.94 8.02
C LYS A 168 4.39 -18.45 8.08
N LEU A 169 5.24 -19.03 8.91
CA LEU A 169 5.19 -20.40 9.36
C LEU A 169 4.67 -20.41 10.81
N TYR A 170 3.63 -21.18 11.06
CA TYR A 170 2.98 -21.30 12.36
C TYR A 170 3.23 -22.68 12.95
N ARG A 171 3.47 -22.80 14.25
CA ARG A 171 3.37 -24.09 14.94
C ARG A 171 1.91 -24.53 14.92
N THR A 172 1.62 -25.66 14.29
CA THR A 172 0.26 -26.19 14.14
C THR A 172 -0.44 -26.37 15.49
N GLY A 173 0.29 -26.89 16.49
CA GLY A 173 -0.20 -27.02 17.86
C GLY A 173 -0.61 -25.67 18.46
N PHE A 174 0.21 -24.62 18.28
CA PHE A 174 -0.11 -23.28 18.79
C PHE A 174 -1.44 -22.74 18.23
N LEU A 175 -1.68 -22.89 16.92
CA LEU A 175 -2.97 -22.46 16.33
C LEU A 175 -4.15 -23.20 16.96
N ARG A 176 -4.02 -24.52 17.17
CA ARG A 176 -5.09 -25.37 17.72
C ARG A 176 -5.31 -25.13 19.22
N ASP A 177 -4.24 -25.07 20.00
CA ASP A 177 -4.26 -24.87 21.45
C ASP A 177 -4.93 -23.55 21.84
N HIS A 178 -4.78 -22.53 20.99
CA HIS A 178 -5.38 -21.20 21.18
C HIS A 178 -6.68 -20.99 20.38
N ALA A 179 -7.20 -22.04 19.71
CA ALA A 179 -8.39 -21.97 18.85
C ALA A 179 -8.35 -20.81 17.83
N ILE A 180 -7.16 -20.54 17.28
CA ILE A 180 -6.96 -19.46 16.31
C ILE A 180 -7.49 -19.92 14.96
N ALA A 181 -8.51 -19.21 14.47
CA ALA A 181 -9.16 -19.47 13.19
C ALA A 181 -9.41 -18.15 12.43
N PHE A 182 -9.58 -18.24 11.12
CA PHE A 182 -10.09 -17.16 10.29
C PHE A 182 -11.60 -16.97 10.53
N PRO A 183 -12.16 -15.75 10.35
CA PRO A 183 -13.61 -15.58 10.19
C PRO A 183 -14.18 -16.53 9.12
N ASP A 184 -15.31 -17.15 9.42
CA ASP A 184 -15.95 -18.15 8.55
C ASP A 184 -16.81 -17.49 7.47
N GLY A 185 -16.92 -18.16 6.32
CA GLY A 185 -17.72 -17.75 5.18
C GLY A 185 -17.16 -16.55 4.39
N ARG A 186 -18.07 -15.79 3.76
CA ARG A 186 -17.72 -14.58 3.02
C ARG A 186 -17.36 -13.43 3.95
N PHE A 187 -16.09 -13.36 4.33
CA PHE A 187 -15.51 -12.28 5.11
C PHE A 187 -14.34 -11.64 4.35
N VAL A 188 -14.43 -10.36 3.99
CA VAL A 188 -13.34 -9.66 3.29
C VAL A 188 -12.36 -9.11 4.33
N TYR A 189 -11.06 -9.31 4.09
CA TYR A 189 -9.98 -8.95 5.05
C TYR A 189 -9.96 -9.87 6.28
N GLU A 190 -10.27 -11.15 6.06
CA GLU A 190 -10.22 -12.22 7.05
C GLU A 190 -8.82 -12.43 7.64
N ASP A 191 -7.79 -12.13 6.84
CA ASP A 191 -6.39 -12.12 7.23
C ASP A 191 -6.09 -11.10 8.35
N PHE A 192 -6.76 -9.96 8.36
CA PHE A 192 -6.59 -8.94 9.41
C PHE A 192 -6.99 -9.52 10.77
N VAL A 193 -8.15 -10.18 10.82
CA VAL A 193 -8.70 -10.75 12.05
C VAL A 193 -7.90 -11.97 12.50
N PHE A 194 -7.51 -12.84 11.56
CA PHE A 194 -6.65 -13.99 11.88
C PHE A 194 -5.31 -13.55 12.46
N THR A 195 -4.61 -12.62 11.81
CA THR A 195 -3.33 -12.11 12.33
C THR A 195 -3.51 -11.43 13.69
N ALA A 196 -4.61 -10.70 13.90
CA ALA A 196 -4.89 -10.12 15.22
C ALA A 196 -5.07 -11.20 16.30
N ARG A 197 -5.76 -12.30 16.00
CA ARG A 197 -5.91 -13.45 16.93
C ARG A 197 -4.57 -14.11 17.22
N VAL A 198 -3.71 -14.25 16.21
CA VAL A 198 -2.33 -14.74 16.39
C VAL A 198 -1.54 -13.83 17.33
N LEU A 199 -1.52 -12.51 17.11
CA LEU A 199 -0.76 -11.59 17.96
C LEU A 199 -1.34 -11.50 19.38
N ALA A 200 -2.67 -11.59 19.53
CA ALA A 200 -3.35 -11.60 20.83
C ALA A 200 -3.03 -12.83 21.68
N ALA A 201 -2.73 -13.98 21.05
CA ALA A 201 -2.27 -15.18 21.74
C ALA A 201 -0.81 -15.10 22.22
N ALA A 202 -0.15 -13.94 22.03
CA ALA A 202 1.19 -13.61 22.49
C ALA A 202 2.29 -14.66 22.18
N PRO A 203 2.42 -15.12 20.91
CA PRO A 203 3.45 -16.07 20.54
C PRO A 203 4.85 -15.50 20.71
N ARG A 204 5.83 -16.38 20.88
CA ARG A 204 7.22 -16.05 20.57
C ARG A 204 7.41 -16.05 19.05
N LEU A 205 7.89 -14.95 18.49
CA LEU A 205 8.11 -14.81 17.05
C LEU A 205 9.59 -14.69 16.68
N VAL A 206 9.91 -15.12 15.46
CA VAL A 206 11.14 -14.72 14.78
C VAL A 206 10.82 -14.12 13.42
N LEU A 207 11.42 -12.97 13.13
CA LEU A 207 11.38 -12.31 11.83
C LEU A 207 12.69 -12.60 11.12
N VAL A 208 12.66 -12.94 9.82
CA VAL A 208 13.86 -13.18 9.00
C VAL A 208 13.87 -12.26 7.77
N PRO A 209 15.05 -11.84 7.27
CA PRO A 209 15.13 -10.94 6.12
C PRO A 209 14.86 -11.65 4.79
N ASP A 210 14.84 -12.97 4.78
CA ASP A 210 14.62 -13.80 3.60
C ASP A 210 13.28 -13.48 2.94
N GLN A 211 13.28 -13.45 1.61
CA GLN A 211 12.05 -13.39 0.82
C GLN A 211 11.38 -14.77 0.87
N VAL A 212 10.19 -14.84 1.47
CA VAL A 212 9.49 -16.12 1.71
C VAL A 212 8.17 -16.25 0.96
N TYR A 213 7.72 -15.18 0.31
CA TYR A 213 6.43 -15.19 -0.40
C TYR A 213 6.41 -14.22 -1.58
N VAL A 214 5.91 -14.65 -2.73
CA VAL A 214 5.69 -13.80 -3.90
C VAL A 214 4.19 -13.67 -4.14
N TRP A 215 3.67 -12.48 -3.82
CA TRP A 215 2.28 -12.11 -4.06
C TRP A 215 2.11 -11.54 -5.47
N HIS A 216 1.47 -12.28 -6.37
CA HIS A 216 1.22 -11.84 -7.73
C HIS A 216 0.03 -10.89 -7.82
N VAL A 217 0.20 -9.79 -8.56
CA VAL A 217 -0.88 -8.82 -8.82
C VAL A 217 -1.05 -8.61 -10.31
N ARG A 218 -2.20 -9.06 -10.82
CA ARG A 218 -2.58 -9.00 -12.25
C ARG A 218 -3.60 -7.88 -12.49
N ARG A 219 -3.16 -6.63 -12.53
CA ARG A 219 -4.07 -5.45 -12.66
C ARG A 219 -4.90 -5.41 -13.95
N GLY A 220 -4.47 -6.14 -14.99
CA GLY A 220 -5.19 -6.27 -16.27
C GLY A 220 -6.21 -7.41 -16.31
N ALA A 221 -6.39 -8.17 -15.22
CA ALA A 221 -7.35 -9.25 -15.17
C ALA A 221 -8.80 -8.73 -15.29
N LYS A 222 -9.69 -9.54 -15.89
CA LYS A 222 -11.11 -9.20 -16.03
C LYS A 222 -11.81 -8.95 -14.70
N ARG A 223 -11.29 -9.52 -13.60
CA ARG A 223 -11.71 -9.27 -12.22
C ARG A 223 -10.49 -8.84 -11.41
N LEU A 224 -10.57 -7.67 -10.77
CA LEU A 224 -9.57 -7.25 -9.80
C LEU A 224 -9.70 -8.10 -8.53
N SER A 225 -8.62 -8.21 -7.75
CA SER A 225 -8.73 -8.79 -6.41
C SER A 225 -9.75 -8.02 -5.57
N ILE A 226 -10.45 -8.72 -4.68
CA ILE A 226 -11.53 -8.15 -3.86
C ILE A 226 -11.03 -6.94 -3.07
N SER A 227 -9.80 -7.01 -2.56
CA SER A 227 -9.13 -5.92 -1.83
C SER A 227 -8.82 -4.67 -2.67
N LEU A 228 -8.75 -4.80 -4.00
CA LEU A 228 -8.48 -3.71 -4.93
C LEU A 228 -9.74 -3.06 -5.50
N ASP A 229 -10.89 -3.75 -5.48
CA ASP A 229 -12.17 -3.18 -5.91
C ASP A 229 -12.77 -2.25 -4.84
N ARG A 230 -12.32 -0.99 -4.89
CA ARG A 230 -12.83 0.10 -4.04
C ARG A 230 -13.90 0.95 -4.75
N ALA A 231 -14.46 0.48 -5.87
CA ALA A 231 -15.50 1.23 -6.58
C ALA A 231 -16.81 1.30 -5.79
N GLY A 232 -17.18 0.20 -5.14
CA GLY A 232 -18.32 0.12 -4.22
C GLY A 232 -17.97 0.56 -2.80
N ILE A 233 -18.97 1.08 -2.09
CA ILE A 233 -18.82 1.48 -0.68
C ILE A 233 -18.74 0.28 0.27
N ASP A 234 -19.22 -0.90 -0.15
CA ASP A 234 -19.21 -2.11 0.66
C ASP A 234 -17.81 -2.56 1.03
N ASN A 235 -16.84 -2.34 0.14
CA ASN A 235 -15.45 -2.64 0.45
C ASN A 235 -14.93 -1.78 1.63
N TRP A 236 -15.38 -0.53 1.75
CA TRP A 236 -15.06 0.31 2.92
C TRP A 236 -15.77 -0.18 4.19
N ARG A 237 -17.03 -0.63 4.08
CA ARG A 237 -17.77 -1.23 5.20
C ARG A 237 -17.06 -2.48 5.72
N SER A 238 -16.71 -3.41 4.86
CA SER A 238 -15.97 -4.62 5.24
C SER A 238 -14.61 -4.30 5.85
N ARG A 239 -13.94 -3.24 5.37
CA ARG A 239 -12.66 -2.80 5.95
C ARG A 239 -12.82 -2.22 7.37
N ILE A 240 -13.88 -1.45 7.62
CA ILE A 240 -14.22 -0.97 8.97
C ILE A 240 -14.57 -2.15 9.87
N GLU A 241 -15.37 -3.10 9.39
CA GLU A 241 -15.78 -4.29 10.13
C GLU A 241 -14.59 -5.19 10.49
N ALA A 242 -13.70 -5.49 9.54
CA ALA A 242 -12.50 -6.26 9.82
C ALA A 242 -11.60 -5.55 10.85
N HIS A 243 -11.41 -4.23 10.70
CA HIS A 243 -10.60 -3.47 11.66
C HIS A 243 -11.26 -3.35 13.04
N SER A 244 -12.59 -3.26 13.13
CA SER A 244 -13.27 -3.26 14.43
C SER A 244 -13.10 -4.59 15.16
N GLN A 245 -13.11 -5.72 14.43
CA GLN A 245 -12.77 -7.02 15.02
C GLN A 245 -11.31 -7.10 15.47
N VAL A 246 -10.35 -6.55 14.71
CA VAL A 246 -8.94 -6.46 15.14
C VAL A 246 -8.83 -5.72 16.48
N VAL A 247 -9.47 -4.54 16.59
CA VAL A 247 -9.47 -3.75 17.82
C VAL A 247 -10.13 -4.51 18.97
N ALA A 248 -11.26 -5.18 18.73
CA ALA A 248 -11.95 -5.97 19.75
C ALA A 248 -11.06 -7.11 20.27
N VAL A 249 -10.46 -7.90 19.37
CA VAL A 249 -9.56 -9.02 19.71
C VAL A 249 -8.39 -8.56 20.59
N HIS A 250 -7.72 -7.46 20.24
CA HIS A 250 -6.62 -6.94 21.05
C HIS A 250 -7.08 -6.32 22.37
N THR A 251 -8.27 -5.73 22.41
CA THR A 251 -8.85 -5.17 23.64
C THR A 251 -9.21 -6.29 24.63
N GLU A 252 -9.89 -7.33 24.16
CA GLU A 252 -10.26 -8.50 24.96
C GLU A 252 -9.05 -9.27 25.49
N ALA A 253 -7.97 -9.31 24.71
CA ALA A 253 -6.69 -9.89 25.14
C ALA A 253 -5.89 -9.01 26.12
N GLY A 254 -6.35 -7.79 26.40
CA GLY A 254 -5.65 -6.86 27.30
C GLY A 254 -4.35 -6.32 26.72
N GLU A 255 -4.28 -6.12 25.40
CA GLU A 255 -3.06 -5.69 24.67
C GLU A 255 -3.19 -4.23 24.14
N PRO A 256 -3.14 -3.20 25.01
CA PRO A 256 -3.39 -1.80 24.62
C PRO A 256 -2.32 -1.24 23.67
N ALA A 257 -1.11 -1.79 23.67
CA ALA A 257 -0.08 -1.41 22.70
C ALA A 257 -0.47 -1.82 21.27
N LEU A 258 -1.05 -3.01 21.10
CA LEU A 258 -1.54 -3.50 19.81
C LEU A 258 -2.80 -2.76 19.36
N VAL A 259 -3.71 -2.44 20.29
CA VAL A 259 -4.90 -1.60 19.99
C VAL A 259 -4.47 -0.25 19.39
N ARG A 260 -3.55 0.46 20.07
CA ARG A 260 -3.04 1.76 19.60
C ARG A 260 -2.35 1.63 18.24
N ALA A 261 -1.53 0.60 18.05
CA ALA A 261 -0.85 0.36 16.78
C ALA A 261 -1.83 0.07 15.63
N ALA A 262 -2.84 -0.78 15.85
CA ALA A 262 -3.87 -1.08 14.87
C ALA A 262 -4.65 0.19 14.45
N ARG A 263 -5.12 0.98 15.43
CA ARG A 263 -5.83 2.25 15.19
C ARG A 263 -4.98 3.25 14.40
N ALA A 264 -3.72 3.45 14.79
CA ALA A 264 -2.79 4.31 14.08
C ALA A 264 -2.55 3.84 12.63
N SER A 265 -2.41 2.53 12.42
CA SER A 265 -2.25 1.93 11.10
C SER A 265 -3.48 2.10 10.22
N PHE A 266 -4.68 1.96 10.78
CA PHE A 266 -5.94 2.20 10.08
C PHE A 266 -6.04 3.63 9.57
N LEU A 267 -5.66 4.61 10.38
CA LEU A 267 -5.62 6.01 9.95
C LEU A 267 -4.60 6.22 8.82
N ASP A 268 -3.37 5.73 8.98
CA ASP A 268 -2.30 5.97 8.02
C ASP A 268 -2.47 5.22 6.68
N ARG A 269 -3.15 4.08 6.69
CA ARG A 269 -3.23 3.19 5.54
C ARG A 269 -4.62 3.17 4.96
N SER A 270 -5.59 2.76 5.76
CA SER A 270 -6.97 2.58 5.30
C SER A 270 -7.60 3.93 5.00
N VAL A 271 -7.66 4.85 5.96
CA VAL A 271 -8.31 6.16 5.77
C VAL A 271 -7.58 6.96 4.67
N ARG A 272 -6.26 7.14 4.76
CA ARG A 272 -5.49 7.87 3.73
C ARG A 272 -5.64 7.28 2.34
N MET A 273 -5.70 5.94 2.20
CA MET A 273 -5.87 5.32 0.89
C MET A 273 -7.16 5.76 0.21
N TYR A 274 -8.29 5.74 0.93
CA TYR A 274 -9.59 6.12 0.37
C TYR A 274 -9.69 7.63 0.16
N VAL A 275 -9.17 8.44 1.09
CA VAL A 275 -9.18 9.91 0.98
C VAL A 275 -8.55 10.41 -0.32
N ARG A 276 -7.45 9.79 -0.77
CA ARG A 276 -6.81 10.11 -2.06
C ARG A 276 -7.73 9.90 -3.27
N GLU A 277 -8.70 9.00 -3.18
CA GLU A 277 -9.58 8.63 -4.28
C GLU A 277 -10.93 9.36 -4.21
N LEU A 278 -11.32 9.88 -3.05
CA LEU A 278 -12.65 10.49 -2.83
C LEU A 278 -13.01 11.55 -3.86
N GLY A 279 -12.04 12.39 -4.27
CA GLY A 279 -12.28 13.46 -5.25
C GLY A 279 -12.82 12.96 -6.60
N GLY A 280 -12.49 11.71 -6.98
CA GLY A 280 -12.96 11.08 -8.22
C GLY A 280 -14.23 10.24 -8.05
N ARG A 281 -14.84 10.19 -6.86
CA ARG A 281 -16.04 9.39 -6.56
C ARG A 281 -17.31 10.24 -6.65
N SER A 282 -18.47 9.58 -6.79
CA SER A 282 -19.78 10.23 -6.82
C SER A 282 -20.08 10.98 -5.52
N ALA A 283 -20.96 11.98 -5.56
CA ALA A 283 -21.41 12.69 -4.37
C ALA A 283 -21.97 11.75 -3.29
N GLN A 284 -22.78 10.76 -3.71
CA GLN A 284 -23.33 9.73 -2.83
C GLN A 284 -22.24 8.89 -2.14
N TYR A 285 -21.25 8.41 -2.91
CA TYR A 285 -20.13 7.65 -2.34
C TYR A 285 -19.36 8.48 -1.30
N ARG A 286 -19.07 9.74 -1.64
CA ARG A 286 -18.33 10.64 -0.74
C ARG A 286 -19.09 10.88 0.57
N ALA A 287 -20.39 11.15 0.49
CA ALA A 287 -21.23 11.35 1.66
C ALA A 287 -21.27 10.10 2.56
N GLU A 288 -21.49 8.93 1.96
CA GLU A 288 -21.58 7.68 2.72
C GLU A 288 -20.23 7.26 3.33
N TRP A 289 -19.13 7.39 2.58
CA TRP A 289 -17.79 7.16 3.11
C TRP A 289 -17.51 8.09 4.29
N TRP A 290 -17.86 9.37 4.18
CA TRP A 290 -17.63 10.36 5.24
C TRP A 290 -18.43 10.02 6.50
N ARG A 291 -19.73 9.71 6.35
CA ARG A 291 -20.61 9.33 7.45
C ARG A 291 -20.10 8.10 8.19
N LEU A 292 -19.77 7.02 7.46
CA LEU A 292 -19.27 5.77 8.03
C LEU A 292 -17.92 5.98 8.73
N THR A 293 -16.99 6.69 8.09
CA THR A 293 -15.66 6.95 8.64
C THR A 293 -15.76 7.79 9.89
N ARG A 294 -16.51 8.89 9.87
CA ARG A 294 -16.71 9.76 11.04
C ARG A 294 -17.32 8.99 12.21
N ALA A 295 -18.38 8.19 11.96
CA ALA A 295 -19.01 7.38 12.99
C ALA A 295 -18.02 6.39 13.62
N TYR A 296 -17.17 5.75 12.80
CA TYR A 296 -16.19 4.79 13.32
C TYR A 296 -15.05 5.47 14.08
N LEU A 297 -14.50 6.57 13.54
CA LEU A 297 -13.43 7.34 14.20
C LEU A 297 -13.90 7.98 15.51
N ALA A 298 -15.19 8.23 15.70
CA ALA A 298 -15.73 8.73 16.96
C ALA A 298 -15.58 7.74 18.13
N SER A 299 -15.29 6.46 17.85
CA SER A 299 -14.96 5.45 18.86
C SER A 299 -13.49 5.45 19.29
N PHE A 300 -12.64 6.29 18.67
CA PHE A 300 -11.21 6.36 18.96
C PHE A 300 -10.98 7.43 20.03
N GLU A 301 -10.03 7.19 20.93
CA GLU A 301 -9.61 8.20 21.89
C GLU A 301 -8.70 9.23 21.21
N ALA A 302 -8.62 10.44 21.77
CA ALA A 302 -7.74 11.49 21.24
C ALA A 302 -6.27 11.04 21.15
N GLY A 303 -5.82 10.23 22.13
CA GLY A 303 -4.49 9.64 22.14
C GLY A 303 -4.21 8.67 20.98
N ASP A 304 -5.23 7.95 20.49
CA ASP A 304 -5.08 7.05 19.35
C ASP A 304 -4.83 7.82 18.04
N ILE A 305 -5.54 8.94 17.87
CA ILE A 305 -5.38 9.81 16.71
C ILE A 305 -4.01 10.47 16.74
N ALA A 306 -3.56 10.93 17.91
CA ALA A 306 -2.26 11.55 18.09
C ALA A 306 -1.08 10.58 17.87
N ALA A 307 -1.29 9.28 18.09
CA ALA A 307 -0.27 8.26 17.85
C ALA A 307 -0.05 7.96 16.35
N ALA A 308 -0.98 8.34 15.47
CA ALA A 308 -0.81 8.18 14.04
C ALA A 308 0.17 9.22 13.46
N PRO A 309 0.87 8.91 12.35
CA PRO A 309 1.68 9.90 11.64
C PRO A 309 0.88 11.18 11.36
N ALA A 310 1.51 12.34 11.53
CA ALA A 310 0.81 13.63 11.54
C ALA A 310 -0.12 13.88 10.34
N PRO A 311 0.22 13.52 9.07
CA PRO A 311 -0.73 13.63 7.97
C PRO A 311 -2.03 12.81 8.16
N ALA A 312 -1.93 11.61 8.74
CA ALA A 312 -3.08 10.75 9.02
C ALA A 312 -3.91 11.31 10.18
N ALA A 313 -3.25 11.78 11.24
CA ALA A 313 -3.90 12.40 12.39
C ALA A 313 -4.70 13.65 11.98
N VAL A 314 -4.12 14.52 11.15
CA VAL A 314 -4.81 15.71 10.62
C VAL A 314 -6.01 15.32 9.77
N VAL A 315 -5.87 14.35 8.85
CA VAL A 315 -7.00 13.85 8.05
C VAL A 315 -8.14 13.35 8.96
N ALA A 316 -7.81 12.57 9.99
CA ALA A 316 -8.80 12.07 10.95
C ALA A 316 -9.51 13.21 11.69
N ARG A 317 -8.76 14.21 12.17
CA ARG A 317 -9.34 15.39 12.83
C ARG A 317 -10.29 16.16 11.91
N VAL A 318 -9.95 16.37 10.64
CA VAL A 318 -10.84 17.04 9.67
C VAL A 318 -12.12 16.24 9.44
N VAL A 319 -12.01 14.91 9.29
CA VAL A 319 -13.18 14.04 9.09
C VAL A 319 -14.11 14.03 10.31
N LEU A 320 -13.54 14.05 11.53
CA LEU A 320 -14.33 14.16 12.76
C LEU A 320 -14.99 15.54 12.91
N ALA A 321 -14.26 16.58 12.55
CA ALA A 321 -14.65 17.99 12.68
C ALA A 321 -15.80 18.39 11.76
N ALA A 322 -15.82 17.90 10.52
CA ALA A 322 -16.82 18.27 9.53
C ALA A 322 -17.91 17.20 9.38
N GLU A 323 -19.18 17.61 9.36
CA GLU A 323 -20.32 16.69 9.22
C GLU A 323 -20.46 16.10 7.80
N ALA A 324 -19.91 16.79 6.79
CA ALA A 324 -20.00 16.43 5.38
C ALA A 324 -18.63 16.54 4.68
N PRO A 325 -18.45 15.92 3.49
CA PRO A 325 -17.21 15.99 2.74
C PRO A 325 -16.68 17.41 2.55
N ARG A 326 -15.46 17.66 3.01
CA ARG A 326 -14.82 18.99 3.05
C ARG A 326 -13.43 18.95 2.41
N ASP A 327 -13.07 20.01 1.69
CA ASP A 327 -11.71 20.28 1.16
C ASP A 327 -11.00 19.08 0.51
N LEU A 328 -11.74 18.27 -0.25
CA LEU A 328 -11.27 17.00 -0.79
C LEU A 328 -9.94 17.10 -1.57
N PRO A 329 -9.67 18.12 -2.41
CA PRO A 329 -8.37 18.25 -3.06
C PRO A 329 -7.21 18.41 -2.07
N ARG A 330 -7.42 19.16 -0.99
CA ARG A 330 -6.41 19.40 0.06
C ARG A 330 -6.19 18.15 0.91
N LEU A 331 -7.26 17.43 1.26
CA LEU A 331 -7.17 16.15 1.93
C LEU A 331 -6.50 15.09 1.07
N ALA A 332 -6.78 15.05 -0.23
CA ALA A 332 -6.13 14.13 -1.17
C ALA A 332 -4.63 14.40 -1.28
N ALA A 333 -4.22 15.68 -1.34
CA ALA A 333 -2.81 16.08 -1.33
C ALA A 333 -2.11 15.69 -0.02
N LEU A 334 -2.75 15.89 1.14
CA LEU A 334 -2.20 15.49 2.43
C LEU A 334 -2.12 13.97 2.58
N ALA A 335 -3.11 13.25 2.06
CA ALA A 335 -3.14 11.79 2.07
C ALA A 335 -2.17 11.16 1.05
N ALA A 336 -1.67 11.93 0.08
CA ALA A 336 -0.74 11.48 -0.96
C ALA A 336 0.57 10.90 -0.38
N ARG A 337 1.34 10.20 -1.23
CA ARG A 337 2.66 9.66 -0.88
C ARG A 337 3.71 10.16 -1.88
N PRO A 338 4.63 11.04 -1.48
CA PRO A 338 4.73 11.73 -0.18
C PRO A 338 3.56 12.72 0.07
N PRO A 339 3.24 13.01 1.35
CA PRO A 339 2.15 13.90 1.74
C PRO A 339 2.46 15.37 1.44
N ARG A 340 1.42 16.16 1.13
CA ARG A 340 1.53 17.60 0.84
C ARG A 340 0.50 18.39 1.62
N LEU A 341 0.99 19.33 2.43
CA LEU A 341 0.18 20.31 3.14
C LEU A 341 0.12 21.58 2.29
N LEU A 342 -1.06 21.88 1.73
CA LEU A 342 -1.28 23.02 0.82
C LEU A 342 -1.73 24.28 1.59
N PRO A 343 -0.85 25.26 1.90
CA PRO A 343 -1.25 26.51 2.54
C PRO A 343 -2.11 27.39 1.62
N PRO A 344 -2.76 28.45 2.15
CA PRO A 344 -2.78 28.88 3.55
C PRO A 344 -3.79 28.10 4.39
N TYR A 345 -3.55 28.04 5.71
CA TYR A 345 -4.55 27.64 6.70
C TYR A 345 -4.78 28.75 7.73
N ALA A 346 -5.88 28.64 8.46
CA ALA A 346 -6.28 29.66 9.42
C ALA A 346 -5.42 29.61 10.69
N THR A 347 -5.42 30.72 11.43
CA THR A 347 -4.81 30.81 12.75
C THR A 347 -5.92 30.69 13.80
N GLY A 348 -5.76 29.77 14.74
CA GLY A 348 -6.69 29.57 15.86
C GLY A 348 -6.49 30.60 16.98
N ALA A 349 -7.29 30.48 18.04
CA ALA A 349 -7.28 31.41 19.18
C ALA A 349 -5.91 31.54 19.85
N ASP A 350 -5.16 30.44 19.94
CA ASP A 350 -3.83 30.38 20.57
C ASP A 350 -2.68 30.70 19.60
N ALA A 351 -2.97 31.39 18.49
CA ALA A 351 -2.04 31.64 17.39
C ALA A 351 -1.49 30.37 16.68
N ALA A 352 -1.99 29.18 17.03
CA ALA A 352 -1.63 27.92 16.39
C ALA A 352 -2.38 27.72 15.06
N PRO A 353 -1.76 27.12 14.02
CA PRO A 353 -2.46 26.89 12.77
C PRO A 353 -3.52 25.79 12.90
N VAL A 354 -4.68 26.05 12.31
CA VAL A 354 -5.86 25.17 12.26
C VAL A 354 -6.31 25.00 10.82
N TRP A 355 -7.00 23.90 10.50
CA TRP A 355 -7.38 23.57 9.13
C TRP A 355 -8.14 24.69 8.40
N SER A 356 -9.13 25.27 9.08
CA SER A 356 -9.90 26.42 8.63
C SER A 356 -10.53 27.13 9.83
N ALA A 357 -10.93 28.39 9.66
CA ALA A 357 -11.49 29.20 10.76
C ALA A 357 -12.81 28.62 11.31
N ASP A 358 -13.57 27.90 10.47
CA ASP A 358 -14.81 27.21 10.82
C ASP A 358 -14.58 25.77 11.33
N LEU A 359 -13.33 25.27 11.33
CA LEU A 359 -12.95 23.97 11.89
C LEU A 359 -11.75 24.11 12.86
N PRO A 360 -11.86 24.92 13.94
CA PRO A 360 -10.75 25.17 14.86
C PRO A 360 -10.26 23.90 15.59
N GLN A 361 -11.12 22.89 15.75
CA GLN A 361 -10.80 21.58 16.32
C GLN A 361 -9.85 20.74 15.45
N ALA A 362 -9.74 21.05 14.15
CA ALA A 362 -8.81 20.38 13.24
C ALA A 362 -7.44 21.08 13.26
N GLY A 363 -6.76 21.00 14.41
CA GLY A 363 -5.45 21.62 14.61
C GLY A 363 -4.33 21.00 13.77
N LEU A 364 -3.34 21.83 13.41
CA LEU A 364 -2.14 21.45 12.66
C LEU A 364 -0.85 21.48 13.51
N GLY A 365 -0.97 21.68 14.83
CA GLY A 365 0.17 21.87 15.75
C GLY A 365 1.25 20.79 15.63
N ASP A 366 0.87 19.52 15.52
CA ASP A 366 1.80 18.39 15.37
C ASP A 366 2.74 18.55 14.16
N LEU A 367 2.23 19.12 13.06
CA LEU A 367 3.01 19.40 11.85
C LEU A 367 3.95 20.60 12.05
N VAL A 368 3.57 21.55 12.91
CA VAL A 368 4.42 22.68 13.27
C VAL A 368 5.53 22.26 14.22
N THR A 369 5.42 21.13 14.93
CA THR A 369 6.50 20.65 15.82
C THR A 369 7.40 19.60 15.16
N ALA A 370 6.95 18.93 14.09
CA ALA A 370 7.69 17.87 13.41
C ALA A 370 9.04 18.33 12.83
N PRO A 371 10.11 17.51 12.86
CA PRO A 371 11.41 17.84 12.27
C PRO A 371 11.30 18.39 10.83
N ALA A 372 12.18 19.33 10.45
CA ALA A 372 12.08 20.00 9.16
C ALA A 372 12.11 19.00 7.98
N GLY A 373 12.99 18.00 8.04
CA GLY A 373 13.05 16.86 7.12
C GLY A 373 11.75 16.04 6.95
N GLU A 374 10.84 16.08 7.92
CA GLU A 374 9.60 15.29 7.93
C GLU A 374 8.35 16.11 7.55
N LEU A 375 8.51 17.41 7.31
CA LEU A 375 7.39 18.28 6.98
C LEU A 375 6.74 17.85 5.65
N PRO A 376 5.40 17.76 5.56
CA PRO A 376 4.68 17.48 4.33
C PRO A 376 4.69 18.69 3.38
N VAL A 377 5.86 19.07 2.90
CA VAL A 377 6.07 20.26 2.07
C VAL A 377 5.39 20.11 0.71
N ALA A 378 4.75 21.18 0.24
CA ALA A 378 4.19 21.24 -1.10
C ALA A 378 5.02 22.18 -1.98
N VAL A 379 5.40 21.73 -3.18
CA VAL A 379 6.02 22.57 -4.21
C VAL A 379 5.01 22.79 -5.32
N GLU A 380 4.47 23.99 -5.44
CA GLU A 380 3.63 24.39 -6.57
C GLU A 380 4.48 24.40 -7.85
N ALA A 381 4.00 23.71 -8.88
CA ALA A 381 4.69 23.58 -10.16
C ALA A 381 3.76 23.94 -11.32
N ALA A 382 4.18 24.90 -12.13
CA ALA A 382 3.50 25.28 -13.36
C ALA A 382 4.45 25.07 -14.54
N LEU A 383 4.02 24.28 -15.53
CA LEU A 383 4.76 24.07 -16.76
C LEU A 383 4.09 24.81 -17.92
N ASP A 384 4.85 25.71 -18.54
CA ASP A 384 4.46 26.38 -19.77
C ASP A 384 5.18 25.73 -20.98
N PRO A 385 4.48 24.97 -21.84
CA PRO A 385 5.07 24.37 -23.03
C PRO A 385 5.28 25.43 -24.12
N GLY A 386 6.39 26.16 -24.03
CA GLY A 386 6.82 27.13 -25.04
C GLY A 386 7.37 26.49 -26.33
N PRO A 387 7.52 27.27 -27.43
CA PRO A 387 7.85 26.76 -28.76
C PRO A 387 9.29 26.23 -28.94
N LEU A 388 10.23 26.64 -28.08
CA LEU A 388 11.64 26.23 -28.15
C LEU A 388 12.06 25.37 -26.94
N ARG A 389 11.68 25.79 -25.74
CA ARG A 389 11.83 25.03 -24.49
C ARG A 389 10.62 25.29 -23.62
N ALA A 390 10.18 24.27 -22.89
CA ALA A 390 9.18 24.47 -21.86
C ALA A 390 9.81 25.19 -20.66
N ARG A 391 9.01 25.97 -19.94
CA ARG A 391 9.43 26.69 -18.74
C ARG A 391 8.72 26.11 -17.54
N LEU A 392 9.48 25.56 -16.60
CA LEU A 392 8.96 25.07 -15.33
C LEU A 392 9.18 26.14 -14.26
N ARG A 393 8.09 26.64 -13.69
CA ARG A 393 8.09 27.56 -12.55
C ARG A 393 7.71 26.81 -11.30
N LEU A 394 8.48 27.02 -10.24
CA LEU A 394 8.32 26.39 -8.95
C LEU A 394 8.10 27.46 -7.89
N ARG A 395 7.11 27.24 -7.02
CA ARG A 395 6.91 28.03 -5.80
C ARG A 395 6.83 27.07 -4.62
N LEU A 396 7.67 27.31 -3.63
CA LEU A 396 7.72 26.61 -2.35
C LEU A 396 7.16 27.57 -1.29
N PRO A 397 5.88 27.46 -0.90
CA PRO A 397 5.31 28.34 0.12
C PRO A 397 5.95 28.04 1.49
N ASP A 398 6.12 29.06 2.32
CA ASP A 398 6.56 28.87 3.69
C ASP A 398 5.45 28.24 4.55
N LEU A 399 5.81 27.25 5.37
CA LEU A 399 4.89 26.54 6.26
C LEU A 399 4.94 27.15 7.66
N TYR A 400 4.45 28.38 7.79
CA TYR A 400 4.38 29.12 9.07
C TYR A 400 5.76 29.36 9.73
N GLY A 401 6.72 29.87 8.96
CA GLY A 401 8.08 30.16 9.42
C GLY A 401 8.98 28.94 9.53
N ARG A 402 8.43 27.72 9.41
CA ARG A 402 9.20 26.46 9.57
C ARG A 402 10.24 26.29 8.48
N LEU A 403 9.89 26.58 7.23
CA LEU A 403 10.87 26.51 6.15
C LEU A 403 11.83 27.68 6.25
N ALA A 404 11.36 28.87 6.61
CA ALA A 404 12.26 30.02 6.82
C ALA A 404 13.37 29.71 7.83
N ALA A 405 13.03 29.04 8.94
CA ALA A 405 13.99 28.58 9.95
C ALA A 405 14.95 27.49 9.41
N ALA A 406 14.48 26.59 8.55
CA ALA A 406 15.29 25.51 7.98
C ALA A 406 16.19 25.96 6.80
N GLY A 407 15.86 27.09 6.17
CA GLY A 407 16.63 27.72 5.09
C GLY A 407 16.76 26.89 3.81
N PRO A 408 15.70 26.76 2.98
CA PRO A 408 15.77 26.11 1.67
C PRO A 408 16.81 26.79 0.78
N ARG A 409 17.69 25.98 0.17
CA ARG A 409 18.78 26.47 -0.70
C ARG A 409 18.56 26.09 -2.15
N GLU A 410 18.24 24.83 -2.38
CA GLU A 410 18.11 24.27 -3.72
C GLU A 410 16.90 23.37 -3.81
N ILE A 411 16.40 23.20 -5.03
CA ILE A 411 15.39 22.21 -5.35
C ILE A 411 15.88 21.33 -6.48
N GLU A 412 15.90 20.04 -6.23
CA GLU A 412 16.13 19.02 -7.23
C GLU A 412 14.78 18.58 -7.79
N VAL A 413 14.64 18.60 -9.11
CA VAL A 413 13.41 18.21 -9.81
C VAL A 413 13.69 16.99 -10.68
N ARG A 414 12.85 15.97 -10.56
CA ARG A 414 12.98 14.69 -11.25
C ARG A 414 11.72 14.41 -12.09
N TRP A 415 11.93 14.20 -13.38
CA TRP A 415 10.92 13.63 -14.27
C TRP A 415 11.04 12.11 -14.23
N CYS A 416 10.01 11.43 -13.72
CA CYS A 416 9.98 9.97 -13.63
C CYS A 416 9.05 9.37 -14.67
N ASP A 417 9.40 8.22 -15.21
CA ASP A 417 8.46 7.40 -15.97
C ASP A 417 7.38 6.85 -15.03
N ARG A 418 6.09 7.03 -15.36
CA ARG A 418 4.97 6.64 -14.49
C ARG A 418 4.91 5.12 -14.25
N THR A 419 5.29 4.33 -15.24
CA THR A 419 5.14 2.86 -15.20
C THR A 419 6.28 2.22 -14.39
N THR A 420 7.51 2.61 -14.70
CA THR A 420 8.72 2.04 -14.08
C THR A 420 9.15 2.78 -12.81
N GLY A 421 8.69 4.02 -12.62
CA GLY A 421 9.13 4.90 -11.52
C GLY A 421 10.55 5.46 -11.70
N ARG A 422 11.30 5.03 -12.72
CA ARG A 422 12.70 5.42 -12.91
C ARG A 422 12.81 6.91 -13.26
N PRO A 423 13.76 7.64 -12.65
CA PRO A 423 14.05 9.01 -13.05
C PRO A 423 14.65 9.02 -14.46
N LEU A 424 14.06 9.81 -15.36
CA LEU A 424 14.52 10.01 -16.73
C LEU A 424 15.41 11.24 -16.86
N ARG A 425 15.09 12.29 -16.09
CA ARG A 425 15.87 13.52 -16.07
C ARG A 425 15.81 14.16 -14.69
N THR A 426 16.96 14.61 -14.23
CA THR A 426 17.12 15.38 -12.99
C THR A 426 17.65 16.76 -13.32
N ALA A 427 17.24 17.78 -12.58
CA ALA A 427 17.80 19.12 -12.62
C ALA A 427 17.79 19.72 -11.21
N THR A 428 18.86 20.39 -10.83
CA THR A 428 18.93 21.12 -9.56
C THR A 428 19.02 22.61 -9.85
N VAL A 429 18.27 23.41 -9.10
CA VAL A 429 18.23 24.87 -9.25
C VAL A 429 18.17 25.54 -7.88
N ALA A 430 18.88 26.66 -7.73
CA ALA A 430 18.86 27.46 -6.52
C ALA A 430 17.47 28.09 -6.30
N LEU A 431 17.03 28.09 -5.06
CA LEU A 431 15.79 28.73 -4.62
C LEU A 431 16.03 30.20 -4.31
N THR A 432 15.21 31.08 -4.91
CA THR A 432 15.23 32.52 -4.62
C THR A 432 14.19 32.82 -3.56
N ALA A 433 14.62 33.37 -2.42
CA ALA A 433 13.72 33.75 -1.32
C ALA A 433 12.78 34.90 -1.72
N ARG A 434 11.54 34.81 -1.24
CA ARG A 434 10.45 35.81 -1.31
C ARG A 434 9.88 35.96 0.11
N PRO A 435 9.06 36.99 0.41
CA PRO A 435 8.57 37.23 1.77
C PRO A 435 7.84 36.04 2.43
N ASP A 436 7.11 35.23 1.66
CA ASP A 436 6.28 34.12 2.13
C ASP A 436 6.59 32.78 1.45
N ALA A 437 7.65 32.71 0.64
CA ALA A 437 7.93 31.57 -0.22
C ALA A 437 9.37 31.57 -0.76
N TRP A 438 9.73 30.50 -1.46
CA TRP A 438 10.86 30.47 -2.37
C TRP A 438 10.39 30.17 -3.78
N THR A 439 11.09 30.72 -4.77
CA THR A 439 10.77 30.52 -6.19
C THR A 439 11.98 30.04 -6.96
N ALA A 440 11.76 29.19 -7.95
CA ALA A 440 12.76 28.83 -8.94
C ALA A 440 12.14 28.68 -10.32
N GLU A 441 12.93 28.92 -11.35
CA GLU A 441 12.54 28.71 -12.74
C GLU A 441 13.63 27.96 -13.47
N LEU A 442 13.25 26.97 -14.27
CA LEU A 442 14.19 26.21 -15.09
C LEU A 442 13.60 25.85 -16.47
N PRO A 443 14.43 25.88 -17.52
CA PRO A 443 14.03 25.38 -18.83
C PRO A 443 13.96 23.84 -18.83
N VAL A 444 12.93 23.29 -19.48
CA VAL A 444 12.72 21.85 -19.63
C VAL A 444 12.73 21.48 -21.12
N ASP A 445 13.62 20.56 -21.47
CA ASP A 445 13.58 19.90 -22.78
C ASP A 445 12.61 18.72 -22.72
N LEU A 446 11.51 18.82 -23.47
CA LEU A 446 10.45 17.82 -23.47
C LEU A 446 10.72 16.66 -24.43
N ALA A 447 11.60 16.82 -25.42
CA ALA A 447 11.83 15.79 -26.44
C ALA A 447 12.42 14.49 -25.86
N PRO A 448 13.40 14.51 -24.92
CA PRO A 448 13.89 13.31 -24.26
C PRO A 448 12.83 12.61 -23.38
N LEU A 449 11.82 13.35 -22.92
CA LEU A 449 10.76 12.80 -22.08
C LEU A 449 9.69 12.05 -22.89
N ALA A 450 9.62 12.27 -24.21
CA ALA A 450 8.58 11.72 -25.09
C ALA A 450 8.91 10.32 -25.67
N THR A 451 9.59 9.46 -24.91
CA THR A 451 9.93 8.10 -25.33
C THR A 451 8.71 7.17 -25.30
N GLY A 452 8.34 6.60 -26.45
CA GLY A 452 7.16 5.73 -26.65
C GLY A 452 6.00 6.43 -27.35
N GLU A 453 4.95 5.68 -27.73
CA GLU A 453 3.78 6.24 -28.45
C GLU A 453 2.94 7.21 -27.61
N LEU A 454 2.80 6.94 -26.31
CA LEU A 454 2.10 7.79 -25.34
C LEU A 454 2.81 7.74 -23.99
N ALA A 455 3.74 8.67 -23.78
CA ALA A 455 4.54 8.79 -22.58
C ALA A 455 3.77 9.52 -21.47
N VAL A 456 3.74 8.94 -20.26
CA VAL A 456 3.24 9.60 -19.04
C VAL A 456 4.40 9.83 -18.09
N ARG A 457 4.59 11.08 -17.64
CA ARG A 457 5.74 11.51 -16.85
C ARG A 457 5.31 12.23 -15.59
N ASP A 458 5.85 11.81 -14.45
CA ASP A 458 5.55 12.41 -13.16
C ASP A 458 6.65 13.38 -12.75
N LEU A 459 6.25 14.49 -12.11
CA LEU A 459 7.18 15.45 -11.55
C LEU A 459 7.35 15.27 -10.04
N ARG A 460 8.55 14.89 -9.62
CA ARG A 460 8.97 14.79 -8.22
C ARG A 460 9.95 15.91 -7.88
N ALA A 461 10.03 16.27 -6.61
CA ALA A 461 10.95 17.29 -6.13
C ALA A 461 11.64 16.86 -4.82
N THR A 462 12.88 17.27 -4.63
CA THR A 462 13.56 17.25 -3.33
C THR A 462 13.97 18.68 -2.98
N VAL A 463 13.53 19.17 -1.84
CA VAL A 463 14.01 20.44 -1.29
C VAL A 463 15.26 20.16 -0.45
N VAL A 464 16.34 20.88 -0.72
CA VAL A 464 17.60 20.80 0.04
C VAL A 464 17.67 21.99 0.99
N LEU A 465 17.76 21.69 2.29
CA LEU A 465 17.84 22.67 3.36
C LEU A 465 19.29 23.09 3.63
N ALA A 466 19.48 24.22 4.31
CA ALA A 466 20.81 24.75 4.64
C ALA A 466 21.64 23.79 5.51
N GLY A 467 20.98 22.99 6.35
CA GLY A 467 21.61 21.96 7.18
C GLY A 467 21.95 20.65 6.43
N GLY A 468 21.72 20.57 5.12
CA GLY A 468 21.95 19.37 4.31
C GLY A 468 20.79 18.36 4.34
N GLU A 469 19.79 18.56 5.20
CA GLU A 469 18.55 17.78 5.20
C GLU A 469 17.83 17.88 3.83
N ARG A 470 17.20 16.78 3.43
CA ARG A 470 16.52 16.64 2.16
C ARG A 470 15.06 16.25 2.38
N ILE A 471 14.14 17.03 1.85
CA ILE A 471 12.69 16.77 1.93
C ILE A 471 12.20 16.31 0.57
N ASP A 472 11.87 15.02 0.46
CA ASP A 472 11.26 14.47 -0.75
C ASP A 472 9.76 14.77 -0.79
N THR A 473 9.31 15.39 -1.88
CA THR A 473 7.90 15.71 -2.11
C THR A 473 7.45 15.45 -3.55
N ALA A 474 6.14 15.42 -3.76
CA ALA A 474 5.57 15.57 -5.09
C ALA A 474 5.27 17.05 -5.33
N THR A 475 5.22 17.44 -6.58
CA THR A 475 4.75 18.80 -6.90
C THR A 475 3.23 18.89 -6.76
N GLN A 476 2.70 20.10 -6.61
CA GLN A 476 1.28 20.42 -6.72
C GLN A 476 1.09 21.15 -8.05
N ALA A 477 0.21 20.64 -8.92
CA ALA A 477 -0.04 21.25 -10.21
C ALA A 477 -0.62 22.67 -10.03
N ALA A 478 -0.03 23.63 -10.72
CA ALA A 478 -0.42 25.03 -10.75
C ALA A 478 -0.40 25.56 -12.19
N GLY A 479 -1.03 26.72 -12.41
CA GLY A 479 -1.08 27.37 -13.72
C GLY A 479 -2.02 26.68 -14.72
N ALA A 480 -1.84 26.99 -16.01
CA ALA A 480 -2.70 26.50 -17.08
C ALA A 480 -2.42 25.01 -17.39
N LEU A 481 -3.46 24.18 -17.29
CA LEU A 481 -3.41 22.75 -17.59
C LEU A 481 -4.13 22.51 -18.92
N GLY A 482 -3.41 22.68 -20.02
CA GLY A 482 -3.94 22.63 -21.38
C GLY A 482 -3.14 21.70 -22.30
N ARG A 483 -3.74 21.32 -23.42
CA ARG A 483 -3.00 20.64 -24.48
C ARG A 483 -2.37 21.68 -25.38
N THR A 484 -1.08 21.52 -25.65
CA THR A 484 -0.33 22.39 -26.56
C THR A 484 0.46 21.53 -27.54
N ALA A 485 0.49 21.94 -28.80
CA ALA A 485 1.40 21.38 -29.80
C ALA A 485 2.64 22.26 -29.86
N VAL A 486 3.82 21.67 -29.65
CA VAL A 486 5.10 22.39 -29.73
C VAL A 486 5.98 21.80 -30.84
N PRO A 487 6.81 22.60 -31.51
CA PRO A 487 7.81 22.09 -32.44
C PRO A 487 8.75 21.08 -31.77
N SER A 488 9.10 20.01 -32.48
CA SER A 488 10.03 18.98 -31.98
C SER A 488 11.09 18.64 -33.00
N ARG A 489 12.36 18.59 -32.56
CA ARG A 489 13.49 18.11 -33.36
C ARG A 489 13.41 16.61 -33.69
N ARG A 490 12.58 15.84 -32.96
CA ARG A 490 12.35 14.41 -33.13
C ARG A 490 10.89 14.16 -33.53
N GLY A 491 10.52 14.47 -34.78
CA GLY A 491 9.19 14.17 -35.33
C GLY A 491 8.30 15.35 -35.68
N GLY A 492 8.84 16.57 -35.81
CA GLY A 492 8.14 17.76 -36.32
C GLY A 492 7.25 18.45 -35.29
N VAL A 493 6.33 17.72 -34.67
CA VAL A 493 5.40 18.21 -33.64
C VAL A 493 5.38 17.26 -32.44
N LEU A 494 5.35 17.81 -31.23
CA LEU A 494 5.13 17.10 -29.98
C LEU A 494 3.85 17.62 -29.34
N LEU A 495 2.91 16.72 -29.05
CA LEU A 495 1.76 17.06 -28.22
C LEU A 495 2.15 16.96 -26.75
N VAL A 496 1.87 18.03 -26.01
CA VAL A 496 2.17 18.15 -24.59
C VAL A 496 0.88 18.44 -23.85
N GLN A 497 0.61 17.69 -22.79
CA GLN A 497 -0.49 17.95 -21.88
C GLN A 497 -0.02 17.89 -20.43
N PRO A 498 0.28 19.03 -19.79
CA PRO A 498 0.31 19.15 -18.34
C PRO A 498 -1.08 18.86 -17.78
N TYR A 499 -1.13 18.05 -16.72
CA TYR A 499 -2.37 17.77 -16.01
C TYR A 499 -2.10 17.53 -14.52
N ALA A 500 -3.12 17.76 -13.70
CA ALA A 500 -3.12 17.38 -12.30
C ALA A 500 -3.55 15.91 -12.18
N THR A 501 -2.78 15.11 -11.47
CA THR A 501 -3.17 13.75 -11.10
C THR A 501 -4.33 13.78 -10.08
N ALA A 502 -4.89 12.61 -9.75
CA ALA A 502 -6.00 12.52 -8.79
C ALA A 502 -5.68 13.12 -7.41
N ASP A 503 -4.41 13.08 -6.99
CA ASP A 503 -3.95 13.69 -5.74
C ASP A 503 -3.46 15.15 -5.90
N GLY A 504 -3.58 15.71 -7.10
CA GLY A 504 -3.18 17.08 -7.41
C GLY A 504 -1.76 17.25 -7.94
N ALA A 505 -0.94 16.20 -8.01
CA ALA A 505 0.44 16.35 -8.48
C ALA A 505 0.56 16.68 -9.98
N LEU A 506 1.60 17.43 -10.38
CA LEU A 506 1.84 17.74 -11.79
C LEU A 506 2.41 16.53 -12.53
N ALA A 507 1.78 16.19 -13.66
CA ALA A 507 2.27 15.18 -14.58
C ALA A 507 2.10 15.64 -16.04
N LEU A 508 2.81 14.99 -16.95
CA LEU A 508 2.74 15.23 -18.39
C LEU A 508 2.25 14.00 -19.13
N ARG A 509 1.41 14.23 -20.14
CA ARG A 509 1.23 13.28 -21.26
C ARG A 509 1.93 13.85 -22.48
N LEU A 510 2.73 13.01 -23.13
CA LEU A 510 3.54 13.35 -24.29
C LEU A 510 3.26 12.35 -25.41
N ALA A 511 3.02 12.86 -26.62
CA ALA A 511 2.83 12.03 -27.81
C ALA A 511 3.63 12.63 -28.99
N PRO A 512 4.68 11.94 -29.48
CA PRO A 512 5.44 12.42 -30.63
C PRO A 512 4.71 12.18 -31.96
N GLY A 513 4.80 13.15 -32.89
CA GLY A 513 4.38 13.00 -34.29
C GLY A 513 2.87 13.16 -34.58
N LEU A 514 2.54 13.22 -35.88
CA LEU A 514 1.16 13.39 -36.37
C LEU A 514 0.27 12.17 -36.08
N SER A 515 0.84 10.96 -36.04
CA SER A 515 0.13 9.72 -35.70
C SER A 515 -0.30 9.67 -34.23
N GLY A 516 0.55 10.14 -33.30
CA GLY A 516 0.22 10.33 -31.89
C GLY A 516 -0.88 11.36 -31.69
N ALA A 517 -0.89 12.42 -32.50
CA ALA A 517 -1.99 13.40 -32.50
C ALA A 517 -3.33 12.79 -32.96
N LEU A 518 -3.30 11.99 -34.02
CA LEU A 518 -4.47 11.29 -34.54
C LEU A 518 -5.00 10.21 -33.59
N SER A 519 -4.14 9.50 -32.86
CA SER A 519 -4.56 8.48 -31.88
C SER A 519 -5.28 9.09 -30.66
N VAL A 520 -4.83 10.27 -30.22
CA VAL A 520 -5.49 11.06 -29.16
C VAL A 520 -6.86 11.58 -29.64
N VAL A 521 -6.96 12.00 -30.90
CA VAL A 521 -8.24 12.43 -31.52
C VAL A 521 -9.20 11.24 -31.69
N ARG A 522 -8.72 10.07 -32.16
CA ARG A 522 -9.53 8.84 -32.31
C ARG A 522 -10.09 8.34 -30.97
N ARG A 523 -9.31 8.37 -29.88
CA ARG A 523 -9.81 8.03 -28.53
C ARG A 523 -10.90 8.97 -28.02
N ARG A 524 -11.00 10.18 -28.55
CA ARG A 524 -12.06 11.14 -28.22
C ARG A 524 -13.37 10.81 -28.93
N LEU A 525 -13.28 10.22 -30.13
CA LEU A 525 -14.44 9.79 -30.91
C LEU A 525 -15.04 8.47 -30.38
N GLY A 526 -14.23 7.60 -29.77
CA GLY A 526 -14.69 6.36 -29.14
C GLY A 526 -15.16 6.48 -27.68
N ARG A 527 -15.27 7.70 -27.11
CA ARG A 527 -15.75 7.97 -25.75
C ARG A 527 -17.03 8.83 -25.72
N ARG A 528 -17.78 8.88 -26.82
CA ARG A 528 -19.15 9.39 -26.83
C ARG A 528 -20.13 8.27 -26.54
#